data_AF-A0A954CR51-F1
#
_entry.id   AF-A0A954CR51-F1
#
_cell.length_a   1.000
_cell.length_b   1.000
_cell.length_c   1.000
_cell.angle_alpha   90.00
_cell.angle_beta   90.00
_cell.angle_gamma   90.00
#
_symmetry.space_group_name_H-M   'P 1'
#
loop_
_entity.id
_entity.type
_entity.pdbx_description
1 polymer ?
#
loop_
_entity_poly.entity_id
_entity_poly.type
_entity_poly.pdbx_seq_one_letter_code
_entity_poly.pdbx_strand_id
1 'polypeptide(L)'
;DDVAADAKYIVARTDSIASDWQAKIDAMKGERRFDEATTYLEKLADHFKGSEIGDKADEELKALKKDKDAKAESKARASLAKTLAANKKMKTKEDKLSALYKFYEKNEGTAAADDAKAMAEAIKNSSKYK
;
A
#
# COMPACT_ATOMS: atom_id res chain seq x y z
N ASP A 1 -38.64 -7.94 24.09
CA ASP A 1 -37.42 -8.73 24.39
C ASP A 1 -36.28 -7.96 23.76
N ASP A 2 -35.96 -6.86 24.43
CA ASP A 2 -35.29 -5.73 23.79
C ASP A 2 -33.77 -5.94 23.79
N VAL A 3 -33.27 -6.72 24.75
CA VAL A 3 -31.88 -7.15 24.86
C VAL A 3 -31.47 -8.03 23.66
N ALA A 4 -32.35 -8.92 23.19
CA ALA A 4 -32.07 -9.77 22.04
C ALA A 4 -32.05 -8.98 20.71
N ALA A 5 -32.84 -7.90 20.61
CA ALA A 5 -32.82 -7.02 19.44
C ALA A 5 -31.57 -6.12 19.43
N ASP A 6 -31.21 -5.56 20.59
CA ASP A 6 -30.02 -4.72 20.74
C ASP A 6 -28.72 -5.51 20.48
N ALA A 7 -28.64 -6.75 20.98
CA ALA A 7 -27.51 -7.63 20.71
C ALA A 7 -27.32 -7.92 19.22
N LYS A 8 -28.42 -8.18 18.49
CA LYS A 8 -28.38 -8.38 17.02
C LYS A 8 -27.93 -7.14 16.28
N TYR A 9 -28.38 -5.96 16.70
CA TYR A 9 -27.96 -4.69 16.10
C TYR A 9 -26.46 -4.44 16.29
N ILE A 10 -25.93 -4.71 17.49
CA ILE A 10 -24.50 -4.55 17.79
C ILE A 10 -23.65 -5.52 16.95
N VAL A 11 -24.06 -6.78 16.82
CA VAL A 11 -23.35 -7.77 15.98
C VAL A 11 -23.36 -7.33 14.52
N ALA A 12 -24.52 -6.96 13.96
CA ALA A 12 -24.61 -6.52 12.57
C ALA A 12 -23.75 -5.27 12.28
N ARG A 13 -23.68 -4.33 13.23
CA ARG A 13 -22.81 -3.15 13.13
C ARG A 13 -21.34 -3.54 13.11
N THR A 14 -20.96 -4.48 13.96
CA THR A 14 -19.59 -5.00 14.12
C THR A 14 -19.14 -5.71 12.85
N ASP A 15 -19.99 -6.56 12.27
CA ASP A 15 -19.73 -7.25 10.99
C ASP A 15 -19.61 -6.27 9.82
N SER A 16 -20.46 -5.24 9.78
CA SER A 16 -20.38 -4.19 8.74
C SER A 16 -19.04 -3.44 8.79
N ILE A 17 -18.56 -3.09 10.00
CA ILE A 17 -17.28 -2.40 10.16
C ILE A 17 -16.12 -3.29 9.69
N ALA A 18 -16.13 -4.56 10.08
CA ALA A 18 -15.11 -5.52 9.67
C ALA A 18 -15.09 -5.69 8.13
N SER A 19 -16.26 -5.81 7.51
CA SER A 19 -16.39 -5.91 6.05
C SER A 19 -15.85 -4.68 5.33
N ASP A 20 -16.18 -3.48 5.80
CA ASP A 20 -15.69 -2.23 5.21
C ASP A 20 -14.17 -2.10 5.29
N TRP A 21 -13.58 -2.57 6.38
CA TRP A 21 -12.14 -2.54 6.58
C TRP A 21 -11.45 -3.59 5.71
N GLN A 22 -12.01 -4.79 5.60
CA GLN A 22 -11.51 -5.82 4.70
C GLN A 22 -11.53 -5.36 3.24
N ALA A 23 -12.62 -4.73 2.79
CA ALA A 23 -12.72 -4.18 1.44
C ALA A 23 -11.62 -3.14 1.15
N LYS A 24 -11.27 -2.29 2.13
CA LYS A 24 -10.17 -1.33 2.01
C LYS A 24 -8.81 -2.03 1.91
N ILE A 25 -8.59 -3.07 2.73
CA ILE A 25 -7.38 -3.88 2.73
C ILE A 25 -7.20 -4.57 1.36
N ASP A 26 -8.27 -5.12 0.79
CA ASP A 26 -8.27 -5.76 -0.52
C ASP A 26 -7.98 -4.76 -1.65
N ALA A 27 -8.59 -3.57 -1.60
CA ALA A 27 -8.29 -2.49 -2.54
C ALA A 27 -6.81 -2.08 -2.48
N MET A 28 -6.24 -1.91 -1.27
CA MET A 28 -4.82 -1.57 -1.10
C MET A 28 -3.90 -2.66 -1.65
N LYS A 29 -4.22 -3.94 -1.44
CA LYS A 29 -3.47 -5.06 -2.02
C LYS A 29 -3.56 -5.05 -3.55
N GLY A 30 -4.74 -4.80 -4.11
CA GLY A 30 -4.94 -4.66 -5.56
C GLY A 30 -4.11 -3.52 -6.17
N GLU A 31 -3.98 -2.41 -5.43
CA GLU A 31 -3.13 -1.26 -5.79
C GLU A 31 -1.64 -1.48 -5.43
N ARG A 32 -1.27 -2.66 -4.93
CA ARG A 32 0.10 -3.01 -4.50
C ARG A 32 0.65 -2.08 -3.40
N ARG A 33 -0.24 -1.49 -2.61
CA ARG A 33 0.06 -0.64 -1.43
C ARG A 33 0.17 -1.49 -0.17
N PHE A 34 1.07 -2.47 -0.20
CA PHE A 34 1.14 -3.51 0.84
C PHE A 34 1.52 -3.00 2.23
N ASP A 35 2.28 -1.91 2.33
CA ASP A 35 2.60 -1.29 3.62
C ASP A 35 1.35 -0.72 4.32
N GLU A 36 0.45 -0.12 3.53
CA GLU A 36 -0.82 0.40 4.04
C GLU A 36 -1.79 -0.72 4.37
N ALA A 37 -1.87 -1.75 3.52
CA ALA A 37 -2.65 -2.96 3.79
C ALA A 37 -2.19 -3.64 5.09
N THR A 38 -0.87 -3.77 5.30
CA THR A 38 -0.27 -4.30 6.54
C THR A 38 -0.70 -3.48 7.76
N THR A 39 -0.62 -2.15 7.67
CA THR A 39 -1.03 -1.24 8.76
C THR A 39 -2.52 -1.38 9.08
N TYR A 40 -3.36 -1.56 8.06
CA TYR A 40 -4.80 -1.74 8.26
C TYR A 40 -5.14 -3.13 8.82
N LEU A 41 -4.44 -4.18 8.39
CA LEU A 41 -4.57 -5.52 8.96
C LEU A 41 -4.18 -5.55 10.44
N GLU A 42 -3.10 -4.86 10.83
CA GLU A 42 -2.74 -4.70 12.25
C GLU A 42 -3.86 -4.03 13.04
N LYS A 43 -4.42 -2.93 12.53
CA LYS A 43 -5.57 -2.27 13.18
C LYS A 43 -6.79 -3.17 13.27
N LEU A 44 -7.07 -3.96 12.22
CA LEU A 44 -8.21 -4.87 12.19
C LEU A 44 -8.01 -5.98 13.23
N ALA A 45 -6.83 -6.61 13.28
CA ALA A 45 -6.49 -7.63 14.26
C ALA A 45 -6.59 -7.10 15.70
N ASP A 46 -6.07 -5.90 15.97
CA ASP A 46 -6.12 -5.27 17.29
C ASP A 46 -7.54 -4.86 17.70
N HIS A 47 -8.33 -4.30 16.77
CA HIS A 47 -9.69 -3.87 17.05
C HIS A 47 -10.64 -5.04 17.34
N PHE A 48 -10.42 -6.17 16.66
CA PHE A 48 -11.22 -7.39 16.77
C PHE A 48 -10.49 -8.50 17.54
N LYS A 49 -9.58 -8.12 18.45
CA LYS A 49 -8.72 -9.07 19.17
C LYS A 49 -9.53 -10.09 19.96
N GLY A 50 -9.16 -11.37 19.82
CA GLY A 50 -9.85 -12.49 20.48
C GLY A 50 -11.17 -12.88 19.82
N SER A 51 -11.45 -12.39 18.61
CA SER A 51 -12.53 -12.86 17.75
C SER A 51 -11.97 -13.53 16.49
N GLU A 52 -12.79 -14.32 15.82
CA GLU A 52 -12.43 -14.98 14.55
C GLU A 52 -12.00 -13.97 13.47
N ILE A 53 -12.58 -12.76 13.46
CA ILE A 53 -12.19 -11.68 12.54
C ILE A 53 -10.76 -11.23 12.83
N GLY A 54 -10.44 -11.00 14.10
CA GLY A 54 -9.11 -10.60 14.53
C GLY A 54 -8.07 -11.66 14.21
N ASP A 55 -8.38 -12.93 14.48
CA ASP A 55 -7.47 -14.06 14.22
C ASP A 55 -7.19 -14.22 12.71
N LYS A 56 -8.22 -14.11 11.86
CA LYS A 56 -8.06 -14.13 10.39
C LYS A 56 -7.21 -12.96 9.90
N ALA A 57 -7.44 -11.76 10.41
CA ALA A 57 -6.63 -10.59 10.06
C ALA A 57 -5.15 -10.77 10.46
N ASP A 58 -4.90 -11.40 11.61
CA ASP A 58 -3.57 -11.70 12.11
C ASP A 58 -2.83 -12.76 11.26
N GLU A 59 -3.56 -13.79 10.81
CA GLU A 59 -3.04 -14.79 9.87
C GLU A 59 -2.71 -14.17 8.52
N GLU A 60 -3.62 -13.35 7.99
CA GLU A 60 -3.42 -12.64 6.73
C GLU A 60 -2.24 -11.68 6.81
N LEU A 61 -2.11 -10.93 7.92
CA LEU A 61 -0.97 -10.06 8.20
C LEU A 61 0.35 -10.85 8.18
N LYS A 62 0.40 -12.03 8.82
CA LYS A 62 1.58 -12.90 8.81
C LYS A 62 1.89 -13.43 7.43
N ALA A 63 0.87 -13.77 6.64
CA ALA A 63 1.03 -14.21 5.25
C ALA A 63 1.59 -13.08 4.37
N LEU A 64 1.00 -11.90 4.44
CA LEU A 64 1.43 -10.71 3.70
C LEU A 64 2.87 -10.29 4.06
N LYS A 65 3.23 -10.35 5.35
CA LYS A 65 4.60 -10.13 5.83
C LYS A 65 5.60 -11.20 5.38
N LYS A 66 5.14 -12.35 4.90
CA LYS A 66 6.00 -13.43 4.36
C LYS A 66 6.07 -13.42 2.84
N ASP A 67 5.04 -12.88 2.19
CA ASP A 67 4.93 -12.75 0.74
C ASP A 67 6.15 -12.04 0.14
N LYS A 68 6.74 -12.67 -0.87
CA LYS A 68 7.98 -12.19 -1.50
C LYS A 68 7.71 -11.00 -2.42
N ASP A 69 6.57 -10.99 -3.10
CA ASP A 69 6.19 -9.95 -4.05
C ASP A 69 5.78 -8.69 -3.29
N ALA A 70 5.05 -8.84 -2.18
CA ALA A 70 4.75 -7.74 -1.27
C ALA A 70 6.03 -7.11 -0.69
N LYS A 71 7.00 -7.93 -0.25
CA LYS A 71 8.31 -7.42 0.21
C LYS A 71 9.09 -6.70 -0.87
N ALA A 72 9.12 -7.26 -2.09
CA ALA A 72 9.81 -6.67 -3.21
C ALA A 72 9.20 -5.30 -3.56
N GLU A 73 7.87 -5.22 -3.61
CA GLU A 73 7.14 -3.98 -3.84
C GLU A 73 7.38 -2.96 -2.72
N SER A 74 7.21 -3.31 -1.45
CA SER A 74 7.46 -2.40 -0.33
C SER A 74 8.89 -1.87 -0.33
N LYS A 75 9.88 -2.73 -0.63
CA LYS A 75 11.27 -2.31 -0.76
C LYS A 75 11.47 -1.37 -1.95
N ALA A 76 10.84 -1.66 -3.09
CA ALA A 76 10.89 -0.81 -4.26
C ALA A 76 10.24 0.55 -3.97
N ARG A 77 9.06 0.60 -3.35
CA ARG A 77 8.37 1.82 -2.92
C ARG A 77 9.23 2.68 -1.99
N ALA A 78 9.83 2.08 -0.96
CA ALA A 78 10.73 2.78 -0.06
C ALA A 78 11.97 3.33 -0.79
N SER A 79 12.50 2.58 -1.76
CA SER A 79 13.62 3.03 -2.58
C SER A 79 13.20 4.14 -3.56
N LEU A 80 11.99 4.09 -4.13
CA LEU A 80 11.45 5.15 -4.98
C LEU A 80 11.32 6.46 -4.19
N ALA A 81 10.78 6.41 -2.98
CA ALA A 81 10.66 7.58 -2.11
C ALA A 81 12.04 8.25 -1.87
N LYS A 82 13.10 7.46 -1.67
CA LYS A 82 14.48 7.96 -1.56
C LYS A 82 14.98 8.56 -2.87
N THR A 83 14.74 7.91 -4.01
CA THR A 83 15.08 8.44 -5.34
C THR A 83 14.39 9.79 -5.57
N LEU A 84 13.09 9.90 -5.25
CA LEU A 84 12.33 11.14 -5.38
C LEU A 84 12.86 12.25 -4.46
N ALA A 85 13.20 11.91 -3.21
CA ALA A 85 13.82 12.86 -2.28
C ALA A 85 15.19 13.36 -2.77
N ALA A 86 16.00 12.49 -3.39
CA ALA A 86 17.26 12.88 -4.02
C ALA A 86 17.02 13.75 -5.27
N ASN A 87 16.05 13.38 -6.12
CA ASN A 87 15.68 14.13 -7.33
C ASN A 87 15.26 15.57 -7.02
N LYS A 88 14.65 15.84 -5.86
CA LYS A 88 14.31 17.22 -5.44
C LYS A 88 15.55 18.12 -5.31
N LYS A 89 16.72 17.55 -5.04
CA LYS A 89 18.00 18.28 -4.90
C LYS A 89 18.75 18.41 -6.23
N MET A 90 18.36 17.66 -7.26
CA MET A 90 18.99 17.71 -8.58
C MET A 90 18.59 18.97 -9.33
N LYS A 91 19.57 19.58 -10.00
CA LYS A 91 19.39 20.86 -10.70
C LYS A 91 18.83 20.69 -12.10
N THR A 92 19.29 19.67 -12.82
CA THR A 92 18.93 19.46 -14.23
C THR A 92 17.73 18.53 -14.37
N LYS A 93 17.06 18.64 -15.51
CA LYS A 93 15.96 17.75 -15.88
C LYS A 93 16.50 16.35 -16.21
N GLU A 94 17.63 16.30 -16.89
CA GLU A 94 18.30 15.10 -17.38
C GLU A 94 18.73 14.19 -16.23
N ASP A 95 19.30 14.76 -15.15
CA ASP A 95 19.69 13.99 -13.97
C ASP A 95 18.49 13.33 -13.29
N LYS A 96 17.38 14.09 -13.16
CA LYS A 96 16.13 13.58 -12.57
C LYS A 96 15.53 12.46 -13.41
N LEU A 97 15.53 12.61 -14.73
CA LEU A 97 15.06 11.59 -15.67
C LEU A 97 15.93 10.34 -15.59
N SER A 98 17.26 10.50 -15.65
CA SER A 98 18.21 9.38 -15.57
C SER A 98 18.02 8.59 -14.28
N ALA A 99 17.84 9.26 -13.14
CA ALA A 99 17.61 8.61 -11.86
C ALA A 99 16.31 7.79 -11.83
N LEU A 100 15.22 8.30 -12.42
CA LEU A 100 13.94 7.59 -12.48
C LEU A 100 13.98 6.39 -13.43
N TYR A 101 14.60 6.53 -14.61
CA TYR A 101 14.75 5.39 -15.53
C TYR A 101 15.66 4.30 -14.95
N LYS A 102 16.78 4.66 -14.33
CA LYS A 102 17.64 3.68 -13.62
C LYS A 102 16.90 2.99 -12.49
N PHE A 103 16.01 3.70 -11.80
CA PHE A 103 15.15 3.10 -10.78
C PHE A 103 14.18 2.10 -11.40
N TYR A 104 13.50 2.48 -12.49
CA TYR A 104 12.58 1.61 -13.23
C TYR A 104 13.26 0.31 -13.68
N GLU A 105 14.38 0.40 -14.40
CA GLU A 105 15.14 -0.76 -14.91
C GLU A 105 15.55 -1.72 -13.79
N LYS A 106 15.93 -1.17 -12.62
CA LYS A 106 16.38 -1.97 -11.48
C LYS A 106 15.24 -2.70 -10.75
N ASN A 107 14.01 -2.21 -10.85
CA ASN A 107 12.86 -2.72 -10.08
C ASN A 107 11.70 -3.16 -11.00
N GLU A 108 11.99 -3.51 -12.24
CA GLU A 108 10.99 -3.94 -13.23
C GLU A 108 10.07 -5.04 -12.67
N GLY A 109 8.77 -4.94 -12.99
CA GLY A 109 7.73 -5.83 -12.45
C GLY A 109 7.09 -5.35 -11.13
N THR A 110 7.58 -4.24 -10.56
CA THR A 110 6.94 -3.57 -9.41
C THR A 110 6.07 -2.40 -9.85
N ALA A 111 4.98 -2.13 -9.13
CA ALA A 111 4.17 -0.93 -9.38
C ALA A 111 4.97 0.35 -9.09
N ALA A 112 5.88 0.31 -8.12
CA ALA A 112 6.83 1.41 -7.91
C ALA A 112 7.68 1.72 -9.17
N ALA A 113 8.09 0.71 -9.93
CA ALA A 113 8.83 0.93 -11.17
C ALA A 113 7.93 1.59 -12.24
N ASP A 114 6.69 1.12 -12.39
CA ASP A 114 5.72 1.71 -13.32
C ASP A 114 5.43 3.18 -12.97
N ASP A 115 5.25 3.49 -11.69
CA ASP A 115 5.09 4.86 -11.20
C ASP A 115 6.33 5.72 -11.51
N ALA A 116 7.53 5.18 -11.31
CA ALA A 116 8.77 5.90 -11.60
C ALA A 116 8.90 6.22 -13.10
N LYS A 117 8.51 5.28 -13.98
CA LYS A 117 8.48 5.49 -15.42
C LYS A 117 7.47 6.55 -15.81
N ALA A 118 6.24 6.48 -15.28
CA ALA A 118 5.21 7.49 -15.53
C ALA A 118 5.66 8.89 -15.07
N MET A 119 6.34 8.99 -13.92
CA MET A 119 6.92 10.26 -13.46
C MET A 119 8.04 10.75 -14.38
N ALA A 120 8.89 9.86 -14.89
CA ALA A 120 9.94 10.24 -15.84
C ALA A 120 9.33 10.78 -17.14
N GLU A 121 8.31 10.12 -17.68
CA GLU A 121 7.60 10.58 -18.89
C GLU A 121 6.90 11.93 -18.66
N ALA A 122 6.28 12.12 -17.49
CA ALA A 122 5.67 13.41 -17.13
C ALA A 122 6.71 14.53 -17.04
N ILE A 123 7.89 14.27 -16.46
CA ILE A 123 8.99 15.24 -16.43
C ILE A 123 9.48 15.53 -17.86
N LYS A 124 9.68 14.49 -18.68
CA LYS A 124 10.12 14.61 -20.08
C LYS A 124 9.21 15.54 -20.87
N ASN A 125 7.90 15.38 -20.72
CA ASN A 125 6.88 16.14 -21.43
C ASN A 125 6.54 17.49 -20.77
N SER A 126 7.07 17.78 -19.58
CA SER A 126 6.81 19.05 -18.88
C SER A 126 7.56 20.22 -19.51
N SER A 127 6.81 21.28 -19.86
CA SER A 127 7.31 22.57 -20.33
C SER A 127 7.94 23.45 -19.24
N LYS A 128 7.82 23.08 -17.95
CA LYS A 128 8.39 23.83 -16.81
C LYS A 128 9.91 23.71 -16.67
N TYR A 129 10.54 22.88 -17.49
CA TYR A 129 11.97 22.64 -17.52
C TYR A 129 12.57 22.96 -18.91
N LYS A 130 11.99 23.95 -19.61
CA LYS A 130 12.63 24.61 -20.75
C LYS A 130 13.52 25.74 -20.25
#